data_AF-A0A5E4QX43-F1
#
_entry.id   AF-A0A5E4QX43-F1
#
_cell.length_a   1.000
_cell.length_b   1.000
_cell.length_c   1.000
_cell.angle_alpha   90.00
_cell.angle_beta   90.00
_cell.angle_gamma   90.00
#
_symmetry.space_group_name_H-M   'P 1'
#
loop_
_entity.id
_entity.type
_entity.pdbx_description
1 polymer ?
#
loop_
_entity_poly.entity_id
_entity_poly.type
_entity_poly.pdbx_seq_one_letter_code
_entity_poly.pdbx_strand_id
1 'polypeptide(L)' 'MASRRKAISVDEKVCVIHAIEKGEKKSDVGKRFALSQSSVATIWKNQKTILQGALEGNFKKIKKDKIRRLRSGNVVVV' A
#
# COMPACT_ATOMS: atom_id res chain seq x y z
N MET A 1 4.64 -10.12 -20.92
CA MET A 1 3.37 -10.37 -20.19
C MET A 1 2.93 -9.09 -19.48
N ALA A 2 1.92 -8.39 -19.98
CA ALA A 2 1.36 -7.24 -19.29
C ALA A 2 0.65 -7.73 -18.02
N SER A 3 1.23 -7.50 -16.85
CA SER A 3 0.58 -7.79 -15.56
C SER A 3 -0.69 -6.95 -15.49
N ARG A 4 -1.85 -7.61 -15.68
CA ARG A 4 -3.17 -6.99 -15.61
C ARG A 4 -3.34 -6.48 -14.18
N ARG A 5 -3.25 -5.16 -13.99
CA ARG A 5 -3.35 -4.57 -12.66
C ARG A 5 -4.76 -4.84 -12.13
N LYS A 6 -4.86 -5.54 -11.01
CA LYS A 6 -6.11 -5.63 -10.25
C LYS A 6 -6.50 -4.20 -9.88
N ALA A 7 -7.68 -3.76 -10.33
CA ALA A 7 -8.27 -2.54 -9.81
C ALA A 7 -8.68 -2.84 -8.37
N ILE A 8 -8.19 -2.01 -7.44
CA ILE A 8 -8.47 -2.16 -6.01
C ILE A 8 -9.27 -0.93 -5.61
N SER A 9 -10.44 -1.16 -5.02
CA SER A 9 -11.33 -0.12 -4.52
C SER A 9 -10.69 0.64 -3.36
N VAL A 10 -11.20 1.81 -3.06
CA VAL A 10 -10.72 2.60 -1.91
C VAL A 10 -10.98 1.85 -0.62
N ASP A 11 -12.20 1.33 -0.47
CA ASP A 11 -12.64 0.58 0.70
C ASP A 11 -11.67 -0.59 1.01
N GLU A 12 -11.31 -1.38 -0.01
CA GLU A 12 -10.31 -2.45 0.14
C GLU A 12 -8.95 -1.92 0.64
N LYS A 13 -8.50 -0.75 0.20
CA LYS A 13 -7.24 -0.16 0.68
C LYS A 13 -7.33 0.28 2.13
N VAL A 14 -8.46 0.88 2.53
CA VAL A 14 -8.72 1.28 3.93
C VAL A 14 -8.77 0.04 4.81
N CYS A 15 -9.42 -1.03 4.36
CA CYS A 15 -9.49 -2.29 5.09
C CYS A 15 -8.10 -2.94 5.25
N VAL A 16 -7.24 -2.87 4.22
CA VAL A 16 -5.83 -3.31 4.31
C VAL A 16 -5.05 -2.49 5.35
N ILE A 17 -5.24 -1.17 5.39
CA ILE A 17 -4.57 -0.29 6.36
C ILE A 17 -5.00 -0.65 7.78
N HIS A 18 -6.31 -0.75 8.05
CA HIS A 18 -6.81 -1.12 9.36
C HIS A 18 -6.38 -2.51 9.82
N ALA A 19 -6.32 -3.50 8.92
CA ALA A 19 -5.84 -4.84 9.28
C ALA A 19 -4.38 -4.81 9.74
N ILE A 20 -3.52 -4.07 9.02
CA ILE A 20 -2.10 -3.91 9.40
C ILE A 20 -1.97 -3.10 10.69
N GLU A 21 -2.77 -2.06 10.87
CA GLU A 21 -2.78 -1.23 12.08
C GLU A 21 -3.21 -2.02 13.32
N LYS A 22 -4.15 -2.96 13.16
CA LYS A 22 -4.54 -3.93 14.19
C LYS A 22 -3.44 -4.95 14.54
N GLY A 23 -2.33 -4.94 13.82
CA GLY A 23 -1.18 -5.81 14.04
C GLY A 23 -1.16 -7.07 13.15
N GLU A 24 -2.05 -7.18 12.15
CA GLU A 24 -1.97 -8.30 11.21
C GLU A 24 -0.72 -8.20 10.33
N LYS A 25 -0.13 -9.36 10.00
CA LYS A 25 1.05 -9.43 9.13
C LYS A 25 0.67 -9.00 7.71
N LYS A 26 1.46 -8.10 7.13
CA LYS A 26 1.34 -7.63 5.73
C LYS A 26 1.31 -8.78 4.71
N SER A 27 1.97 -9.90 5.05
CA SER A 27 1.94 -11.14 4.28
C SER A 27 0.55 -11.77 4.21
N ASP A 28 -0.09 -11.95 5.36
CA ASP A 28 -1.43 -12.53 5.47
C ASP A 28 -2.51 -11.61 4.92
N VAL A 29 -2.43 -10.31 5.24
CA VAL A 29 -3.33 -9.29 4.67
C VAL A 29 -3.22 -9.30 3.14
N GLY A 30 -2.00 -9.34 2.59
CA GLY A 30 -1.80 -9.44 1.14
C GLY A 30 -2.49 -10.64 0.51
N LYS A 31 -2.38 -11.83 1.12
CA LYS A 31 -3.06 -13.04 0.63
C LYS A 31 -4.58 -12.88 0.65
N ARG A 32 -5.13 -12.35 1.76
CA ARG A 32 -6.58 -12.18 1.95
C ARG A 32 -7.21 -11.26 0.90
N PHE A 33 -6.51 -10.19 0.51
CA PHE A 33 -6.97 -9.26 -0.51
C PHE A 33 -6.49 -9.60 -1.95
N ALA A 34 -5.82 -10.76 -2.13
CA ALA A 34 -5.15 -11.17 -3.37
C ALA A 34 -4.21 -10.08 -3.94
N LEU A 35 -3.46 -9.45 -3.04
CA LEU A 35 -2.49 -8.40 -3.32
C LEU A 35 -1.08 -8.93 -3.21
N SER A 36 -0.23 -8.52 -4.14
CA SER A 36 1.20 -8.73 -4.00
C SER A 36 1.75 -7.98 -2.80
N GLN A 37 2.82 -8.52 -2.20
CA GLN A 37 3.55 -7.85 -1.10
C GLN A 37 3.98 -6.42 -1.46
N SER A 38 4.36 -6.19 -2.72
CA SER A 38 4.68 -4.86 -3.24
C SER A 38 3.50 -3.90 -3.26
N SER A 39 2.28 -4.40 -3.53
CA SER A 39 1.06 -3.60 -3.50
C SER A 39 0.69 -3.21 -2.08
N VAL A 40 0.73 -4.18 -1.14
CA VAL A 40 0.48 -3.93 0.29
C VAL A 40 1.47 -2.92 0.86
N ALA A 41 2.76 -3.04 0.51
CA ALA A 41 3.77 -2.07 0.95
C ALA A 41 3.51 -0.66 0.40
N THR A 42 3.04 -0.53 -0.84
CA THR A 42 2.70 0.76 -1.45
C THR A 42 1.47 1.39 -0.80
N ILE A 43 0.45 0.58 -0.51
CA ILE A 43 -0.77 1.00 0.21
C ILE A 43 -0.37 1.51 1.60
N TRP A 44 0.44 0.74 2.33
CA TRP A 44 0.93 1.13 3.66
C TRP A 44 1.75 2.43 3.62
N LYS A 45 2.63 2.60 2.64
CA LYS A 45 3.44 3.83 2.50
C LYS A 45 2.56 5.06 2.28
N ASN A 46 1.47 4.91 1.53
CA ASN A 46 0.57 6.00 1.16
C ASN A 46 -0.69 6.04 2.03
N GLN A 47 -0.70 5.37 3.18
CA GLN A 47 -1.89 5.18 4.02
C GLN A 47 -2.55 6.51 4.43
N LYS A 48 -1.75 7.52 4.78
CA LYS A 48 -2.25 8.84 5.19
C LYS A 48 -3.06 9.51 4.07
N THR A 49 -2.53 9.48 2.84
CA THR A 49 -3.21 10.03 1.66
C THR A 49 -4.47 9.25 1.31
N ILE A 50 -4.46 7.92 1.51
CA ILE A 50 -5.63 7.07 1.26
C ILE A 50 -6.74 7.36 2.28
N LEU A 51 -6.40 7.46 3.57
CA LEU A 51 -7.35 7.79 4.64
C LEU A 51 -7.92 9.20 4.50
N GLN A 52 -7.07 10.18 4.19
CA GLN A 52 -7.53 11.55 3.94
C GLN A 52 -8.44 11.63 2.70
N GLY A 53 -8.09 10.94 1.61
CA GLY A 53 -8.95 10.86 0.43
C GLY A 53 -10.27 10.14 0.69
N ALA A 54 -10.29 9.17 1.62
CA ALA A 54 -11.51 8.49 2.04
C ALA A 54 -12.46 9.42 2.82
N LEU A 55 -11.91 10.32 3.63
CA LEU A 55 -12.68 11.35 4.34
C LEU A 55 -13.19 12.45 3.40
N GLU A 56 -12.37 12.95 2.48
CA GLU A 56 -12.75 14.03 1.56
C GLU A 56 -13.57 13.56 0.35
N GLY A 57 -13.75 12.24 0.16
CA GLY A 57 -14.42 11.66 -1.01
C GLY A 57 -13.70 11.92 -2.35
N ASN A 58 -12.54 12.58 -2.34
CA ASN A 58 -11.80 13.00 -3.52
C ASN A 58 -10.57 12.12 -3.73
N PHE A 59 -10.81 10.95 -4.34
CA PHE A 59 -9.73 10.03 -4.71
C PHE A 59 -9.02 10.52 -5.97
N LYS A 60 -8.20 11.56 -5.84
CA LYS A 60 -7.26 11.91 -6.90
C LYS A 60 -6.44 10.66 -7.19
N LYS A 61 -6.60 10.09 -8.39
CA LYS A 61 -5.88 8.89 -8.86
C LYS A 61 -4.43 9.09 -8.46
N ILE A 62 -3.94 8.33 -7.48
CA ILE A 62 -2.55 8.42 -7.02
C ILE A 62 -1.70 8.05 -8.23
N LYS A 63 -1.30 9.06 -9.01
CA LYS A 63 -0.34 8.94 -10.08
C LYS A 63 0.90 8.46 -9.35
N LYS A 64 1.43 7.31 -9.76
CA LYS A 64 2.67 6.76 -9.21
C LYS A 64 3.75 7.79 -9.50
N ASP A 65 3.91 8.73 -8.57
CA ASP A 65 5.01 9.67 -8.64
C ASP A 65 6.27 8.82 -8.65
N LYS A 66 7.16 9.13 -9.59
CA LYS A 66 8.34 8.35 -9.92
C LYS A 66 9.37 8.59 -8.81
N ILE A 67 9.03 8.24 -7.55
CA ILE A 67 9.94 8.31 -6.42
C ILE A 67 11.05 7.30 -6.69
N ARG A 68 12.15 7.81 -7.22
CA ARG A 68 13.39 7.09 -7.47
C ARG A 68 13.83 6.50 -6.13
N ARG A 69 14.05 5.20 -6.10
CA ARG A 69 14.48 4.45 -4.92
C ARG A 69 15.81 5.02 -4.42
N LEU A 70 15.84 5.58 -3.21
CA LEU A 70 17.06 5.52 -2.40
C LEU A 70 17.02 4.18 -1.68
N ARG A 71 17.79 3.23 -2.21
CA ARG A 71 18.04 1.93 -1.61
C ARG A 71 19.38 2.04 -0.89
N SER A 72 19.40 2.61 0.30
CA SER A 72 20.49 2.41 1.27
C SER A 72 19.99 1.32 2.21
N GLY A 73 20.52 0.10 2.24
CA GLY A 73 21.92 -0.25 2.18
C GLY A 73 22.45 -0.27 3.60
N ASN A 74 22.40 -1.45 4.22
CA ASN A 74 23.12 -1.92 5.41
C ASN A 74 23.59 -0.87 6.44
N VAL A 75 23.03 -0.95 7.65
CA VAL A 75 23.77 -0.53 8.85
C VAL A 75 24.04 -1.80 9.66
N VAL A 76 25.26 -2.32 9.48
CA VAL A 76 25.96 -3.05 10.53
C VAL A 76 26.39 -2.01 11.56
N VAL A 77 25.96 -2.17 12.81
CA VAL A 77 26.61 -1.50 13.94
C VAL A 77 27.53 -2.54 14.57
N VAL A 78 28.83 -2.24 14.49
CA VAL A 78 29.91 -2.89 15.24
C VAL A 78 29.82 -2.45 16.69
#